data_AF-A0A0G1T5E9-F1
#
_entry.id   AF-A0A0G1T5E9-F1
#
_cell.length_a   1.000
_cell.length_b   1.000
_cell.length_c   1.000
_cell.angle_alpha   90.00
_cell.angle_beta   90.00
_cell.angle_gamma   90.00
#
_symmetry.space_group_name_H-M   'P 1'
#
loop_
_entity.id
_entity.type
_entity.pdbx_description
1 polymer ?
#
loop_
_entity_poly.entity_id
_entity_poly.type
_entity_poly.pdbx_seq_one_letter_code
_entity_poly.pdbx_strand_id
1 'polypeptide(L)'
;MATTKPIKNRIQALKAEFDTLRKGKDSLLVIIDEAEVPENVYNSNAIENSTLTLKETEKILLDMEVVRNVSLREVFEARNLARVIGYLRTKSQETEITREVVLLLHQMLIGGVDDKIAGRFRRPGEYVRVGTHVAPSPEHIERMIESIITEYTSDLSAYFLDKIAKFHLDFETIHPFCDGNGRIGRVLISYQLQRFGFPMIIIRDREKKEYYQSFEDYRDDKNTKTMEKVVSLALMESLHKRITYLKGDKVIRLSEYAKKRGASAPAVTNAARRQNISAFREKGVWKIGESFEYKGASEKLK
;
A
#
# COMPACT_ATOMS: atom_id res chain seq x y z
N MET A 1 3.34 -21.74 -1.43
CA MET A 1 2.71 -21.49 -2.75
C MET A 1 2.69 -19.99 -2.92
N ALA A 2 3.54 -19.51 -3.83
CA ALA A 2 3.51 -18.19 -4.43
C ALA A 2 2.09 -17.77 -4.89
N THR A 3 1.89 -16.48 -5.14
CA THR A 3 0.67 -15.93 -5.76
C THR A 3 0.17 -16.87 -6.88
N THR A 4 -1.08 -17.31 -6.76
CA THR A 4 -1.60 -18.38 -7.65
C THR A 4 -1.61 -17.95 -9.12
N LYS A 5 -1.47 -18.91 -10.05
CA LYS A 5 -1.50 -18.63 -11.51
C LYS A 5 -2.73 -17.80 -11.95
N PRO A 6 -3.96 -18.06 -11.45
CA PRO A 6 -5.11 -17.20 -11.77
C PRO A 6 -4.94 -15.74 -11.34
N ILE A 7 -4.37 -15.48 -10.15
CA ILE A 7 -4.12 -14.12 -9.67
C ILE A 7 -3.04 -13.44 -10.52
N LYS A 8 -1.94 -14.15 -10.82
CA LYS A 8 -0.87 -13.65 -11.69
C LYS A 8 -1.41 -13.23 -13.06
N ASN A 9 -2.21 -14.08 -13.69
CA ASN A 9 -2.85 -13.80 -14.98
C ASN A 9 -3.77 -12.57 -14.90
N ARG A 10 -4.54 -12.41 -13.82
CA ARG A 10 -5.43 -11.26 -13.65
C ARG A 10 -4.65 -9.95 -13.49
N ILE A 11 -3.61 -9.93 -12.65
CA ILE A 11 -2.74 -8.76 -12.49
C ILE A 11 -2.08 -8.41 -13.82
N GLN A 12 -1.60 -9.41 -14.57
CA GLN A 12 -1.01 -9.19 -15.88
C GLN A 12 -2.01 -8.59 -16.89
N ALA A 13 -3.25 -9.08 -16.92
CA ALA A 13 -4.30 -8.53 -17.78
C ALA A 13 -4.63 -7.08 -17.41
N LEU A 14 -4.81 -6.79 -16.11
CA LEU A 14 -5.06 -5.44 -15.62
C LEU A 14 -3.88 -4.50 -15.92
N LYS A 15 -2.65 -4.98 -15.79
CA LYS A 15 -1.44 -4.22 -16.11
C LYS A 15 -1.38 -3.87 -17.60
N ALA A 16 -1.63 -4.83 -18.49
CA ALA A 16 -1.64 -4.59 -19.92
C ALA A 16 -2.72 -3.58 -20.35
N GLU A 17 -3.91 -3.68 -19.76
CA GLU A 17 -4.99 -2.71 -19.97
C GLU A 17 -4.61 -1.32 -19.44
N PHE A 18 -4.09 -1.23 -18.21
CA PHE A 18 -3.60 0.01 -17.62
C PHE A 18 -2.50 0.67 -18.47
N ASP A 19 -1.51 -0.09 -18.92
CA ASP A 19 -0.40 0.39 -19.76
C ASP A 19 -0.88 0.90 -21.12
N THR A 20 -1.92 0.29 -21.67
CA THR A 20 -2.54 0.74 -22.91
C THR A 20 -3.29 2.05 -22.69
N LEU A 21 -4.12 2.11 -21.65
CA LEU A 21 -5.00 3.23 -21.36
C LEU A 21 -4.28 4.49 -20.86
N ARG A 22 -3.12 4.34 -20.20
CA ARG A 22 -2.38 5.47 -19.62
C ARG A 22 -1.65 6.35 -20.63
N LYS A 23 -1.40 5.84 -21.85
CA LYS A 23 -0.64 6.57 -22.88
C LYS A 23 -1.30 7.93 -23.17
N GLY A 24 -0.56 9.02 -22.96
CA GLY A 24 -1.04 10.38 -23.18
C GLY A 24 -2.01 10.90 -22.12
N LYS A 25 -2.14 10.23 -20.97
CA LYS A 25 -3.04 10.61 -19.86
C LYS A 25 -2.30 10.81 -18.54
N ASP A 26 -1.02 11.21 -18.60
CA ASP A 26 -0.17 11.39 -17.42
C ASP A 26 -0.74 12.42 -16.45
N SER A 27 -1.32 13.52 -16.95
CA SER A 27 -1.97 14.55 -16.13
C SER A 27 -3.16 14.01 -15.33
N LEU A 28 -3.96 13.10 -15.92
CA LEU A 28 -5.07 12.45 -15.22
C LEU A 28 -4.55 11.52 -14.10
N LEU A 29 -3.47 10.78 -14.36
CA LEU A 29 -2.86 9.92 -13.33
C LEU A 29 -2.30 10.73 -12.16
N VAL A 30 -1.67 11.87 -12.43
CA VAL A 30 -1.22 12.82 -11.40
C VAL A 30 -2.39 13.25 -10.51
N ILE A 31 -3.52 13.64 -11.09
CA ILE A 31 -4.71 14.06 -10.34
C ILE A 31 -5.29 12.91 -9.52
N ILE A 32 -5.34 11.69 -10.08
CA ILE A 32 -5.82 10.50 -9.34
C ILE A 32 -4.93 10.22 -8.14
N ASP A 33 -3.60 10.24 -8.32
CA ASP A 33 -2.64 9.98 -7.26
C ASP A 33 -2.74 11.06 -6.16
N GLU A 34 -2.87 12.34 -6.52
CA GLU A 34 -3.02 13.45 -5.57
C GLU A 34 -4.31 13.35 -4.76
N ALA A 35 -5.42 12.99 -5.41
CA ALA A 35 -6.70 12.78 -4.73
C ALA A 35 -6.66 11.59 -3.74
N GLU A 36 -5.72 10.66 -3.89
CA GLU A 36 -5.55 9.51 -2.99
C GLU A 36 -4.63 9.78 -1.80
N VAL A 37 -3.82 10.84 -1.82
CA VAL A 37 -2.83 11.11 -0.76
C VAL A 37 -3.48 11.14 0.63
N PRO A 38 -4.57 11.88 0.89
CA PRO A 38 -5.17 11.90 2.22
C PRO A 38 -5.69 10.53 2.67
N GLU A 39 -6.24 9.74 1.75
CA GLU A 39 -6.73 8.39 2.06
C GLU A 39 -5.57 7.43 2.36
N ASN A 40 -4.46 7.54 1.62
CA ASN A 40 -3.26 6.73 1.87
C ASN A 40 -2.65 7.07 3.25
N VAL A 41 -2.47 8.36 3.53
CA VAL A 41 -1.93 8.86 4.80
C VAL A 41 -2.80 8.41 5.98
N TYR A 42 -4.11 8.62 5.89
CA TYR A 42 -5.06 8.22 6.92
C TYR A 42 -4.96 6.72 7.22
N ASN A 43 -5.04 5.86 6.19
CA ASN A 43 -5.01 4.41 6.41
C ASN A 43 -3.68 3.95 6.99
N SER A 44 -2.55 4.48 6.50
CA SER A 44 -1.24 4.10 7.00
C SER A 44 -1.03 4.55 8.46
N ASN A 45 -1.42 5.76 8.84
CA ASN A 45 -1.27 6.23 10.22
C ASN A 45 -2.26 5.55 11.17
N ALA A 46 -3.50 5.26 10.73
CA ALA A 46 -4.50 4.57 11.54
C ALA A 46 -4.09 3.12 11.87
N ILE A 47 -3.35 2.45 10.98
CA ILE A 47 -2.74 1.13 11.27
C ILE A 47 -1.78 1.24 12.47
N GLU A 48 -1.03 2.34 12.57
CA GLU A 48 -0.15 2.66 13.72
C GLU A 48 -0.90 3.32 14.90
N ASN A 49 -2.23 3.23 14.93
CA ASN A 49 -3.10 3.75 15.99
C ASN A 49 -3.18 5.29 16.09
N SER A 50 -2.91 6.02 15.01
CA SER A 50 -3.30 7.44 14.96
C SER A 50 -4.82 7.59 15.15
N THR A 51 -5.20 8.66 15.85
CA THR A 51 -6.58 9.01 16.19
C THR A 51 -7.25 9.89 15.14
N LEU A 52 -6.48 10.41 14.18
CA LEU A 52 -6.98 11.26 13.11
C LEU A 52 -8.04 10.57 12.27
N THR A 53 -9.18 11.22 12.08
CA THR A 53 -10.15 10.80 11.07
C THR A 53 -9.66 11.16 9.66
N LEU A 54 -10.25 10.54 8.63
CA LEU A 54 -9.96 10.89 7.24
C LEU A 54 -10.25 12.36 6.96
N LYS A 55 -11.34 12.91 7.52
CA LYS A 55 -11.72 14.32 7.32
C LYS A 55 -10.71 15.28 7.95
N GLU A 56 -10.17 14.94 9.12
CA GLU A 56 -9.13 15.75 9.77
C GLU A 56 -7.81 15.65 9.02
N THR A 57 -7.46 14.45 8.54
CA THR A 57 -6.30 14.26 7.65
C THR A 57 -6.42 15.11 6.39
N GLU A 58 -7.60 15.13 5.73
CA GLU A 58 -7.86 15.98 4.57
C GLU A 58 -7.66 17.46 4.89
N LYS A 59 -8.23 17.95 6.00
CA LYS A 59 -8.07 19.34 6.46
C LYS A 59 -6.62 19.72 6.73
N ILE A 60 -5.86 18.84 7.39
CA ILE A 60 -4.44 19.06 7.69
C ILE A 60 -3.62 19.19 6.40
N LEU A 61 -3.92 18.35 5.40
CA LEU A 61 -3.13 18.27 4.17
C LEU A 61 -3.53 19.30 3.10
N LEU A 62 -4.81 19.65 3.01
CA LEU A 62 -5.34 20.53 1.96
C LEU A 62 -5.49 21.98 2.41
N ASP A 63 -6.02 22.19 3.62
CA ASP A 63 -6.48 23.52 4.04
C ASP A 63 -5.48 24.24 4.96
N MET A 64 -4.38 23.57 5.35
CA MET A 64 -3.44 24.02 6.39
C MET A 64 -4.13 24.51 7.67
N GLU A 65 -5.32 23.97 7.96
CA GLU A 65 -6.13 24.36 9.12
C GLU A 65 -5.64 23.66 10.39
N VAL A 66 -5.65 24.41 11.51
CA VAL A 66 -5.42 23.85 12.84
C VAL A 66 -6.67 23.08 13.26
N VAL A 67 -6.60 21.75 13.21
CA VAL A 67 -7.62 20.90 13.79
C VAL A 67 -7.48 20.98 15.32
N ARG A 68 -8.55 21.42 16.00
CA ARG A 68 -8.56 21.53 17.47
C ARG A 68 -8.49 20.12 18.09
N ASN A 69 -7.78 20.00 19.22
CA ASN A 69 -7.63 18.77 19.99
C ASN A 69 -6.85 17.63 19.30
N VAL A 70 -6.06 17.94 18.27
CA VAL A 70 -5.14 16.98 17.65
C VAL A 70 -3.72 17.20 18.18
N SER A 71 -3.01 16.10 18.41
CA SER A 71 -1.60 16.12 18.79
C SER A 71 -0.74 16.74 17.67
N LEU A 72 0.15 17.67 18.03
CA LEU A 72 1.11 18.24 17.09
C LEU A 72 1.96 17.15 16.41
N ARG A 73 2.28 16.07 17.14
CA ARG A 73 2.97 14.90 16.58
C ARG A 73 2.17 14.27 15.43
N GLU A 74 0.88 14.01 15.62
CA GLU A 74 0.05 13.39 14.58
C GLU A 74 -0.09 14.29 13.34
N VAL A 75 -0.11 15.62 13.53
CA VAL A 75 -0.06 16.58 12.42
C VAL A 75 1.25 16.43 11.63
N PHE A 76 2.40 16.38 12.30
CA PHE A 76 3.68 16.17 11.64
C PHE A 76 3.75 14.81 10.96
N GLU A 77 3.30 13.74 11.60
CA GLU A 77 3.27 12.39 11.02
C GLU A 77 2.41 12.32 9.75
N ALA A 78 1.24 12.97 9.74
CA ALA A 78 0.39 13.06 8.56
C ALA A 78 1.06 13.84 7.42
N ARG A 79 1.60 15.04 7.72
CA ARG A 79 2.26 15.90 6.72
C ARG A 79 3.53 15.27 6.15
N ASN A 80 4.33 14.64 7.00
CA ASN A 80 5.57 13.99 6.60
C ASN A 80 5.28 12.78 5.71
N LEU A 81 4.32 11.92 6.07
CA LEU A 81 3.94 10.80 5.22
C LEU A 81 3.39 11.27 3.87
N ALA A 82 2.57 12.34 3.84
CA ALA A 82 2.11 12.95 2.59
C ALA A 82 3.28 13.42 1.71
N ARG A 83 4.30 14.04 2.33
CA ARG A 83 5.53 14.45 1.63
C ARG A 83 6.30 13.27 1.07
N VAL A 84 6.43 12.17 1.83
CA VAL A 84 7.08 10.94 1.36
C VAL A 84 6.33 10.34 0.16
N ILE A 85 5.01 10.24 0.23
CA ILE A 85 4.18 9.75 -0.89
C ILE A 85 4.33 10.66 -2.13
N GLY A 86 4.35 11.97 -1.95
CA GLY A 86 4.60 12.93 -3.02
C GLY A 86 6.00 12.75 -3.66
N TYR A 87 7.02 12.49 -2.85
CA TYR A 87 8.38 12.21 -3.32
C TYR A 87 8.44 10.94 -4.18
N LEU A 88 7.78 9.86 -3.74
CA LEU A 88 7.72 8.59 -4.48
C LEU A 88 7.24 8.77 -5.93
N ARG A 89 6.19 9.57 -6.15
CA ARG A 89 5.64 9.84 -7.49
C ARG A 89 6.65 10.37 -8.49
N THR A 90 7.63 11.14 -8.02
CA THR A 90 8.60 11.82 -8.89
C THR A 90 9.92 11.07 -9.01
N LYS A 91 10.32 10.32 -7.97
CA LYS A 91 11.69 9.80 -7.84
C LYS A 91 11.84 8.29 -7.83
N SER A 92 10.77 7.51 -7.59
CA SER A 92 10.91 6.04 -7.45
C SER A 92 11.39 5.33 -8.72
N GLN A 93 11.15 5.90 -9.91
CA GLN A 93 11.62 5.33 -11.17
C GLN A 93 13.14 5.48 -11.38
N GLU A 94 13.79 6.39 -10.67
CA GLU A 94 15.18 6.79 -10.95
C GLU A 94 16.22 5.83 -10.37
N THR A 95 15.95 5.21 -9.22
CA THR A 95 16.96 4.39 -8.50
C THR A 95 16.34 3.13 -7.90
N GLU A 96 17.07 2.01 -7.94
CA GLU A 96 16.64 0.80 -7.21
C GLU A 96 16.59 1.07 -5.70
N ILE A 97 15.90 0.21 -4.96
CA ILE A 97 15.90 0.31 -3.49
C ILE A 97 17.33 0.07 -2.96
N THR A 98 17.88 1.07 -2.28
CA THR A 98 19.17 0.98 -1.58
C THR A 98 19.00 1.34 -0.11
N ARG A 99 20.03 1.05 0.69
CA ARG A 99 20.09 1.48 2.08
C ARG A 99 19.87 2.99 2.22
N GLU A 100 20.50 3.78 1.36
CA GLU A 100 20.44 5.24 1.37
C GLU A 100 19.03 5.74 1.05
N VAL A 101 18.34 5.10 0.10
CA VAL A 101 16.93 5.39 -0.19
C VAL A 101 16.06 5.11 1.03
N VAL A 102 16.25 3.97 1.69
CA VAL A 102 15.48 3.61 2.91
C VAL A 102 15.71 4.63 4.02
N LEU A 103 16.97 5.03 4.26
CA LEU A 103 17.33 6.04 5.26
C LEU A 103 16.77 7.43 4.90
N LEU A 104 16.83 7.83 3.63
CA LEU A 104 16.28 9.10 3.16
C LEU A 104 14.77 9.17 3.37
N LEU A 105 14.03 8.14 2.97
CA LEU A 105 12.57 8.08 3.14
C LEU A 105 12.20 8.12 4.64
N HIS A 106 12.98 7.43 5.48
CA HIS A 106 12.81 7.48 6.94
C HIS A 106 13.11 8.86 7.52
N GLN A 107 14.17 9.54 7.07
CA GLN A 107 14.48 10.93 7.45
C GLN A 107 13.31 11.86 7.14
N MET A 108 12.73 11.73 5.95
CA MET A 108 11.58 12.55 5.53
C MET A 108 10.32 12.25 6.35
N LEU A 109 10.13 11.00 6.79
CA LEU A 109 9.00 10.59 7.60
C LEU A 109 9.08 11.10 9.04
N ILE A 110 10.25 10.96 9.68
CA ILE A 110 10.42 11.20 11.12
C ILE A 110 10.99 12.60 11.43
N GLY A 111 11.56 13.30 10.46
CA GLY A 111 12.07 14.66 10.64
C GLY A 111 11.01 15.62 11.20
N GLY A 112 11.34 16.35 12.26
CA GLY A 112 10.42 17.22 12.99
C GLY A 112 9.46 16.49 13.96
N VAL A 113 9.38 15.15 13.92
CA VAL A 113 8.73 14.34 14.96
C VAL A 113 9.75 13.96 16.03
N ASP A 114 10.86 13.35 15.62
CA ASP A 114 12.03 13.10 16.48
C ASP A 114 13.33 13.07 15.65
N ASP A 115 13.98 14.23 15.56
CA ASP A 115 15.20 14.41 14.78
C ASP A 115 16.39 13.57 15.30
N LYS A 116 16.34 13.07 16.54
CA LYS A 116 17.42 12.25 17.10
C LYS A 116 17.49 10.86 16.47
N ILE A 117 16.37 10.37 15.93
CA ILE A 117 16.25 9.03 15.35
C ILE A 117 15.97 9.07 13.84
N ALA A 118 15.61 10.24 13.30
CA ALA A 118 15.33 10.40 11.87
C ALA A 118 16.54 9.95 11.02
N GLY A 119 16.24 9.25 9.92
CA GLY A 119 17.24 8.89 8.90
C GLY A 119 18.38 7.96 9.32
N ARG A 120 18.29 7.27 10.46
CA ARG A 120 19.33 6.32 10.90
C ARG A 120 18.72 5.06 11.52
N PHE A 121 19.43 3.95 11.42
CA PHE A 121 19.07 2.73 12.12
C PHE A 121 19.26 2.87 13.65
N ARG A 122 18.68 1.91 14.38
CA ARG A 122 18.89 1.75 15.82
C ARG A 122 20.36 1.54 16.14
N ARG A 123 20.85 2.18 17.21
CA ARG A 123 22.21 2.06 17.75
C ARG A 123 22.26 1.01 18.86
N PRO A 124 23.46 0.50 19.22
CA PRO A 124 23.62 -0.35 20.40
C PRO A 124 22.92 0.25 21.63
N GLY A 125 22.12 -0.57 22.32
CA GLY A 125 21.26 -0.13 23.43
C GLY A 125 19.84 0.33 23.06
N GLU A 126 19.56 0.63 21.79
CA GLU A 126 18.21 0.99 21.30
C GLU A 126 17.42 -0.28 20.93
N TYR A 127 16.95 -1.02 21.93
CA TYR A 127 16.09 -2.20 21.74
C TYR A 127 14.62 -1.80 21.62
N VAL A 128 13.90 -2.45 20.71
CA VAL A 128 12.48 -2.18 20.45
C VAL A 128 11.65 -3.46 20.46
N ARG A 129 10.38 -3.34 20.87
CA ARG A 129 9.41 -4.43 20.86
C ARG A 129 8.55 -4.34 19.60
N VAL A 130 8.36 -5.47 18.92
CA VAL A 130 7.48 -5.63 17.75
C VAL A 130 6.36 -6.57 18.14
N GLY A 131 5.15 -6.03 18.31
CA GLY A 131 4.03 -6.78 18.85
C GLY A 131 4.37 -7.38 20.22
N THR A 132 4.50 -8.70 20.28
CA THR A 132 4.79 -9.50 21.48
C THR A 132 6.26 -9.94 21.63
N HIS A 133 7.14 -9.57 20.70
CA HIS A 133 8.54 -10.03 20.68
C HIS A 133 9.54 -8.86 20.63
N VAL A 134 10.81 -9.14 20.94
CA VAL A 134 11.91 -8.17 20.82
C VAL A 134 12.49 -8.26 19.42
N ALA A 135 12.72 -7.11 18.77
CA ALA A 135 13.37 -7.06 17.46
C ALA A 135 14.83 -7.56 17.54
N PRO A 136 15.43 -7.96 16.40
CA PRO A 136 16.86 -8.27 16.34
C PRO A 136 17.74 -7.17 16.94
N SER A 137 18.90 -7.59 17.45
CA SER A 137 19.86 -6.69 18.09
C SER A 137 20.35 -5.61 17.10
N PRO A 138 20.48 -4.34 17.54
CA PRO A 138 20.93 -3.23 16.68
C PRO A 138 22.21 -3.51 15.89
N GLU A 139 23.15 -4.26 16.47
CA GLU A 139 24.45 -4.62 15.92
C GLU A 139 24.37 -5.47 14.65
N HIS A 140 23.19 -6.02 14.33
CA HIS A 140 22.98 -6.85 13.14
C HIS A 140 22.17 -6.16 12.06
N ILE A 141 21.56 -5.00 12.33
CA ILE A 141 20.59 -4.36 11.44
C ILE A 141 21.20 -4.07 10.07
N GLU A 142 22.38 -3.45 10.01
CA GLU A 142 22.99 -3.04 8.73
C GLU A 142 23.14 -4.23 7.78
N ARG A 143 23.79 -5.30 8.27
CA ARG A 143 23.98 -6.54 7.52
C ARG A 143 22.66 -7.19 7.12
N MET A 144 21.66 -7.19 8.01
CA MET A 144 20.35 -7.80 7.70
C MET A 144 19.62 -7.00 6.62
N ILE A 145 19.66 -5.67 6.67
CA ILE A 145 19.06 -4.80 5.64
C ILE A 145 19.76 -4.98 4.29
N GLU A 146 21.09 -5.00 4.27
CA GLU A 146 21.87 -5.27 3.05
C GLU A 146 21.55 -6.65 2.48
N SER A 147 21.39 -7.66 3.33
CA SER A 147 21.01 -9.02 2.92
C SER A 147 19.65 -9.05 2.23
N ILE A 148 18.62 -8.42 2.80
CA ILE A 148 17.27 -8.47 2.21
C ILE A 148 17.15 -7.63 0.94
N ILE A 149 17.91 -6.52 0.84
CA ILE A 149 18.00 -5.74 -0.40
C ILE A 149 18.69 -6.56 -1.49
N THR A 150 19.79 -7.25 -1.15
CA THR A 150 20.50 -8.12 -2.08
C THR A 150 19.61 -9.27 -2.54
N GLU A 151 18.91 -9.95 -1.63
CA GLU A 151 17.98 -11.03 -1.96
C GLU A 151 16.86 -10.54 -2.92
N TYR A 152 16.26 -9.39 -2.62
CA TYR A 152 15.19 -8.80 -3.42
C TYR A 152 15.64 -8.45 -4.86
N THR A 153 16.83 -7.84 -4.98
CA THR A 153 17.37 -7.36 -6.26
C THR A 153 17.98 -8.47 -7.11
N SER A 154 18.57 -9.51 -6.49
CA SER A 154 19.23 -10.61 -7.20
C SER A 154 18.30 -11.74 -7.63
N ASP A 155 17.13 -11.90 -7.00
CA ASP A 155 16.17 -12.94 -7.40
C ASP A 155 15.40 -12.53 -8.66
N LEU A 156 15.88 -12.95 -9.83
CA LEU A 156 15.22 -12.70 -11.11
C LEU A 156 14.10 -13.71 -11.43
N SER A 157 13.97 -14.77 -10.63
CA SER A 157 13.10 -15.90 -10.93
C SER A 157 11.72 -15.80 -10.26
N ALA A 158 11.67 -15.25 -9.05
CA ALA A 158 10.42 -15.11 -8.34
C ALA A 158 9.55 -13.99 -8.95
N TYR A 159 8.24 -14.20 -8.85
CA TYR A 159 7.28 -13.20 -9.29
C TYR A 159 7.43 -11.92 -8.46
N PHE A 160 7.45 -10.76 -9.12
CA PHE A 160 7.78 -9.49 -8.48
C PHE A 160 6.98 -9.22 -7.20
N LEU A 161 5.69 -9.56 -7.19
CA LEU A 161 4.81 -9.30 -6.06
C LEU A 161 5.13 -10.19 -4.85
N ASP A 162 5.54 -11.44 -5.11
CA ASP A 162 5.95 -12.39 -4.06
C ASP A 162 7.23 -11.87 -3.37
N LYS A 163 8.18 -11.35 -4.17
CA LYS A 163 9.41 -10.72 -3.65
C LYS A 163 9.14 -9.46 -2.84
N ILE A 164 8.21 -8.60 -3.28
CA ILE A 164 7.82 -7.39 -2.55
C ILE A 164 7.16 -7.75 -1.21
N ALA A 165 6.25 -8.73 -1.22
CA ALA A 165 5.60 -9.22 -0.01
C ALA A 165 6.61 -9.79 0.99
N LYS A 166 7.56 -10.62 0.52
CA LYS A 166 8.64 -11.16 1.36
C LYS A 166 9.55 -10.05 1.91
N PHE A 167 10.01 -9.14 1.05
CA PHE A 167 10.87 -8.02 1.47
C PHE A 167 10.22 -7.21 2.60
N HIS A 168 8.92 -6.91 2.48
CA HIS A 168 8.18 -6.19 3.52
C HIS A 168 8.10 -6.98 4.84
N LEU A 169 7.83 -8.29 4.77
CA LEU A 169 7.82 -9.16 5.96
C LEU A 169 9.20 -9.22 6.64
N ASP A 170 10.27 -9.33 5.87
CA ASP A 170 11.64 -9.32 6.41
C ASP A 170 12.02 -7.98 7.01
N PHE A 171 11.68 -6.87 6.33
CA PHE A 171 11.93 -5.52 6.82
C PHE A 171 11.24 -5.27 8.17
N GLU A 172 9.97 -5.63 8.30
CA GLU A 172 9.22 -5.52 9.57
C GLU A 172 9.77 -6.43 10.66
N THR A 173 10.31 -7.60 10.29
CA THR A 173 10.96 -8.53 11.23
C THR A 173 12.28 -7.95 11.76
N ILE A 174 13.08 -7.30 10.89
CA ILE A 174 14.33 -6.62 11.30
C ILE A 174 14.01 -5.42 12.20
N HIS A 175 12.93 -4.70 11.87
CA HIS A 175 12.48 -3.51 12.59
C HIS A 175 13.63 -2.51 12.83
N PRO A 176 14.22 -1.98 11.74
CA PRO A 176 15.53 -1.33 11.79
C PRO A 176 15.55 0.05 12.47
N PHE A 177 14.39 0.67 12.70
CA PHE A 177 14.25 2.02 13.25
C PHE A 177 13.63 2.03 14.65
N CYS A 178 13.87 3.10 15.43
CA CYS A 178 13.21 3.29 16.73
C CYS A 178 11.70 3.53 16.63
N ASP A 179 11.26 4.18 15.54
CA ASP A 179 9.86 4.47 15.21
C ASP A 179 9.73 4.48 13.68
N GLY A 180 8.51 4.39 13.16
CA GLY A 180 8.22 4.59 11.74
C GLY A 180 8.35 3.35 10.86
N ASN A 181 8.73 2.20 11.42
CA ASN A 181 8.93 0.95 10.66
C ASN A 181 7.71 0.57 9.83
N GLY A 182 6.53 0.44 10.46
CA GLY A 182 5.27 0.12 9.79
C GLY A 182 4.95 1.04 8.61
N ARG A 183 5.12 2.35 8.82
CA ARG A 183 4.85 3.40 7.82
C ARG A 183 5.84 3.32 6.66
N ILE A 184 7.14 3.19 6.96
CA ILE A 184 8.17 3.05 5.92
C ILE A 184 8.03 1.73 5.18
N GLY A 185 7.76 0.60 5.84
CA GLY A 185 7.55 -0.67 5.17
C GLY A 185 6.45 -0.58 4.10
N ARG A 186 5.31 0.03 4.43
CA ARG A 186 4.23 0.28 3.45
C ARG A 186 4.62 1.24 2.32
N VAL A 187 5.43 2.25 2.62
CA VAL A 187 6.02 3.14 1.59
C VAL A 187 6.94 2.33 0.66
N LEU A 188 7.78 1.43 1.20
CA LEU A 188 8.70 0.61 0.40
C LEU A 188 7.95 -0.36 -0.52
N ILE A 189 6.81 -0.92 -0.10
CA ILE A 189 5.93 -1.68 -1.02
C ILE A 189 5.55 -0.82 -2.23
N SER A 190 5.09 0.40 -2.00
CA SER A 190 4.68 1.31 -3.07
C SER A 190 5.86 1.74 -3.95
N TYR A 191 7.02 1.99 -3.36
CA TYR A 191 8.26 2.29 -4.07
C TYR A 191 8.62 1.16 -5.04
N GLN A 192 8.66 -0.07 -4.53
CA GLN A 192 8.99 -1.26 -5.32
C GLN A 192 7.96 -1.53 -6.41
N LEU A 193 6.65 -1.37 -6.13
CA LEU A 193 5.61 -1.50 -7.17
C LEU A 193 5.79 -0.49 -8.30
N GLN A 194 6.13 0.76 -7.96
CA GLN A 194 6.40 1.79 -8.95
C GLN A 194 7.59 1.41 -9.83
N ARG A 195 8.67 0.81 -9.31
CA ARG A 195 9.80 0.29 -10.13
C ARG A 195 9.35 -0.65 -11.25
N PHE A 196 8.28 -1.41 -11.02
CA PHE A 196 7.67 -2.32 -12.01
C PHE A 196 6.58 -1.64 -12.87
N GLY A 197 6.46 -0.31 -12.81
CA GLY A 197 5.46 0.47 -13.53
C GLY A 197 4.03 0.27 -13.04
N PHE A 198 3.85 -0.23 -11.81
CA PHE A 198 2.55 -0.34 -11.17
C PHE A 198 2.23 0.91 -10.35
N PRO A 199 0.94 1.18 -10.10
CA PRO A 199 0.55 2.25 -9.21
C PRO A 199 0.86 1.95 -7.74
N MET A 200 0.90 3.00 -6.92
CA MET A 200 0.93 2.86 -5.46
C MET A 200 -0.34 2.17 -4.96
N ILE A 201 -0.24 1.55 -3.78
CA ILE A 201 -1.36 0.84 -3.15
C ILE A 201 -1.70 1.44 -1.80
N ILE A 202 -2.92 1.16 -1.34
CA ILE A 202 -3.39 1.51 0.01
C ILE A 202 -3.70 0.22 0.74
N ILE A 203 -2.90 -0.12 1.75
CA ILE A 203 -3.27 -1.12 2.76
C ILE A 203 -4.18 -0.41 3.75
N ARG A 204 -5.40 -0.91 3.93
CA ARG A 204 -6.42 -0.20 4.67
C ARG A 204 -6.50 -0.65 6.11
N ASP A 205 -6.71 0.31 7.01
CA ASP A 205 -6.87 0.06 8.44
C ASP A 205 -8.02 -0.92 8.74
N ARG A 206 -9.11 -0.85 7.96
CA ARG A 206 -10.24 -1.80 8.08
C ARG A 206 -9.86 -3.26 7.82
N GLU A 207 -8.78 -3.51 7.07
CA GLU A 207 -8.24 -4.84 6.80
C GLU A 207 -7.00 -5.17 7.65
N LYS A 208 -6.64 -4.34 8.64
CA LYS A 208 -5.39 -4.49 9.41
C LYS A 208 -5.23 -5.83 10.12
N LYS A 209 -6.35 -6.50 10.45
CA LYS A 209 -6.31 -7.84 11.07
C LYS A 209 -5.62 -8.86 10.16
N GLU A 210 -5.96 -8.90 8.88
CA GLU A 210 -5.33 -9.83 7.92
C GLU A 210 -3.88 -9.42 7.63
N TYR A 211 -3.60 -8.12 7.58
CA TYR A 211 -2.24 -7.60 7.47
C TYR A 211 -1.37 -8.03 8.68
N TYR A 212 -1.86 -7.89 9.90
CA TYR A 212 -1.13 -8.32 11.10
C TYR A 212 -0.97 -9.84 11.20
N GLN A 213 -2.00 -10.60 10.81
CA GLN A 213 -1.91 -12.06 10.74
C GLN A 213 -0.74 -12.53 9.88
N SER A 214 -0.46 -11.82 8.78
CA SER A 214 0.65 -12.21 7.90
C SER A 214 2.04 -12.14 8.55
N PHE A 215 2.24 -11.27 9.55
CA PHE A 215 3.49 -11.25 10.31
C PHE A 215 3.60 -12.43 11.26
N GLU A 216 2.47 -12.86 11.84
CA GLU A 216 2.42 -14.06 12.68
C GLU A 216 2.72 -15.30 11.84
N ASP A 217 2.02 -15.48 10.72
CA ASP A 217 2.23 -16.58 9.79
C ASP A 217 3.70 -16.65 9.29
N TYR A 218 4.31 -15.48 9.03
CA TYR A 218 5.70 -15.42 8.59
C TYR A 218 6.70 -15.73 9.70
N ARG A 219 6.43 -15.28 10.93
CA ARG A 219 7.29 -15.56 12.07
C ARG A 219 7.29 -17.05 12.41
N ASP A 220 6.11 -17.65 12.44
CA ASP A 220 5.92 -18.99 12.99
C ASP A 220 6.33 -20.05 11.93
N ASP A 221 5.98 -19.85 10.66
CA ASP A 221 6.17 -20.85 9.59
C ASP A 221 6.92 -20.35 8.35
N LYS A 222 7.45 -19.12 8.36
CA LYS A 222 7.98 -18.43 7.15
C LYS A 222 6.98 -18.39 6.00
N ASN A 223 5.69 -18.40 6.32
CA ASN A 223 4.61 -18.40 5.35
C ASN A 223 4.29 -16.97 4.86
N THR A 224 4.63 -16.68 3.60
CA THR A 224 4.43 -15.37 2.96
C THR A 224 3.03 -15.17 2.36
N LYS A 225 2.22 -16.23 2.26
CA LYS A 225 0.97 -16.26 1.46
C LYS A 225 -0.04 -15.18 1.86
N THR A 226 -0.17 -14.92 3.15
CA THR A 226 -1.15 -13.95 3.66
C THR A 226 -0.76 -12.54 3.24
N MET A 227 0.53 -12.19 3.29
CA MET A 227 1.01 -10.89 2.80
C MET A 227 0.92 -10.80 1.27
N GLU A 228 1.28 -11.87 0.54
CA GLU A 228 1.10 -11.93 -0.92
C GLU A 228 -0.35 -11.63 -1.33
N LYS A 229 -1.32 -12.18 -0.60
CA LYS A 229 -2.75 -11.92 -0.81
C LYS A 229 -3.11 -10.47 -0.50
N VAL A 230 -2.66 -9.92 0.62
CA VAL A 230 -2.92 -8.51 1.01
C VAL A 230 -2.44 -7.55 -0.09
N VAL A 231 -1.18 -7.71 -0.52
CA VAL A 231 -0.58 -6.85 -1.56
C VAL A 231 -1.27 -7.07 -2.92
N SER A 232 -1.60 -8.33 -3.28
CA SER A 232 -2.34 -8.64 -4.51
C SER A 232 -3.70 -7.95 -4.59
N LEU A 233 -4.50 -8.01 -3.52
CA LEU A 233 -5.82 -7.40 -3.49
C LEU A 233 -5.72 -5.87 -3.56
N ALA A 234 -4.78 -5.28 -2.82
CA ALA A 234 -4.55 -3.84 -2.84
C ALA A 234 -4.06 -3.35 -4.22
N LEU A 235 -3.20 -4.12 -4.89
CA LEU A 235 -2.72 -3.81 -6.24
C LEU A 235 -3.84 -3.89 -7.29
N MET A 236 -4.64 -4.96 -7.27
CA MET A 236 -5.78 -5.08 -8.19
C MET A 236 -6.79 -3.96 -7.96
N GLU A 237 -7.09 -3.59 -6.71
CA GLU A 237 -7.98 -2.46 -6.40
C GLU A 237 -7.45 -1.14 -6.98
N SER A 238 -6.14 -0.88 -6.81
CA SER A 238 -5.47 0.30 -7.32
C SER A 238 -5.53 0.37 -8.85
N LEU A 239 -5.30 -0.76 -9.54
CA LEU A 239 -5.41 -0.88 -10.99
C LEU A 239 -6.85 -0.68 -11.48
N HIS A 240 -7.84 -1.31 -10.83
CA HIS A 240 -9.24 -1.17 -11.20
C HIS A 240 -9.73 0.28 -11.12
N LYS A 241 -9.31 1.02 -10.08
CA LYS A 241 -9.60 2.45 -9.98
C LYS A 241 -9.04 3.22 -11.16
N ARG A 242 -7.74 3.06 -11.43
CA ARG A 242 -7.05 3.78 -12.51
C ARG A 242 -7.61 3.45 -13.88
N ILE A 243 -7.86 2.17 -14.17
CA ILE A 243 -8.49 1.73 -15.42
C ILE A 243 -9.87 2.38 -15.59
N THR A 244 -10.69 2.40 -14.53
CA THR A 244 -12.04 3.00 -14.59
C THR A 244 -11.97 4.49 -14.93
N TYR A 245 -11.11 5.26 -14.27
CA TYR A 245 -10.92 6.68 -14.59
C TYR A 245 -10.32 6.91 -15.98
N LEU A 246 -9.34 6.10 -16.38
CA LEU A 246 -8.70 6.22 -17.69
C LEU A 246 -9.65 5.90 -18.84
N LYS A 247 -10.67 5.05 -18.62
CA LYS A 247 -11.77 4.83 -19.58
C LYS A 247 -12.73 6.01 -19.68
N GLY A 248 -12.71 6.94 -18.73
CA GLY A 248 -13.70 8.01 -18.61
C GLY A 248 -15.06 7.49 -18.15
N ASP A 249 -15.11 6.31 -17.52
CA ASP A 249 -16.36 5.73 -17.03
C ASP A 249 -16.93 6.58 -15.90
N LYS A 250 -18.25 6.75 -15.92
CA LYS A 250 -18.96 7.37 -14.80
C LYS A 250 -18.88 6.46 -13.57
N VAL A 251 -18.23 6.94 -12.53
CA VAL A 251 -18.04 6.20 -11.28
C VAL A 251 -19.28 6.35 -10.38
N ILE A 252 -19.90 5.24 -10.01
CA ILE A 252 -21.06 5.20 -9.11
C ILE A 252 -20.79 4.34 -7.88
N ARG A 253 -21.64 4.44 -6.84
CA ARG A 253 -21.55 3.56 -5.66
C ARG A 253 -21.85 2.12 -6.07
N LEU A 254 -21.15 1.15 -5.47
CA LEU A 254 -21.36 -0.27 -5.74
C LEU A 254 -22.80 -0.72 -5.39
N SER A 255 -23.40 -0.13 -4.36
CA SER A 255 -24.80 -0.38 -3.97
C SER A 255 -25.79 0.11 -5.04
N GLU A 256 -25.52 1.26 -5.65
CA GLU A 256 -26.31 1.80 -6.76
C GLU A 256 -26.17 0.92 -8.00
N TYR A 257 -24.95 0.50 -8.33
CA TYR A 257 -24.67 -0.44 -9.40
C TYR A 257 -25.44 -1.75 -9.23
N ALA A 258 -25.40 -2.35 -8.04
CA ALA A 258 -26.12 -3.58 -7.74
C ALA A 258 -27.63 -3.42 -7.95
N LYS A 259 -28.22 -2.30 -7.51
CA LYS A 259 -29.64 -1.99 -7.73
C LYS A 259 -29.96 -1.85 -9.22
N LYS A 260 -29.15 -1.10 -9.99
CA LYS A 260 -29.35 -0.88 -11.43
C LYS A 260 -29.25 -2.16 -12.26
N ARG A 261 -28.37 -3.09 -11.86
CA ARG A 261 -28.17 -4.37 -12.56
C ARG A 261 -29.03 -5.51 -12.01
N GLY A 262 -29.92 -5.25 -11.05
CA GLY A 262 -30.72 -6.30 -10.40
C GLY A 262 -29.88 -7.37 -9.69
N ALA A 263 -28.64 -7.03 -9.30
CA ALA A 263 -27.69 -7.97 -8.72
C ALA A 263 -27.77 -7.99 -7.19
N SER A 264 -27.47 -9.15 -6.58
CA SER A 264 -27.41 -9.29 -5.12
C SER A 264 -26.30 -8.42 -4.52
N ALA A 265 -26.66 -7.46 -3.67
CA ALA A 265 -25.69 -6.55 -3.04
C ALA A 265 -24.59 -7.29 -2.23
N PRO A 266 -24.90 -8.34 -1.44
CA PRO A 266 -23.86 -9.18 -0.82
C PRO A 266 -22.95 -9.86 -1.85
N ALA A 267 -23.50 -10.39 -2.94
CA ALA A 267 -22.71 -11.08 -3.97
C ALA A 267 -21.73 -10.13 -4.66
N VAL A 268 -22.20 -8.94 -5.06
CA VAL A 268 -21.37 -7.90 -5.68
C VAL A 268 -20.32 -7.37 -4.70
N THR A 269 -20.67 -7.17 -3.43
CA THR A 269 -19.72 -6.74 -2.39
C THR A 269 -18.63 -7.79 -2.14
N ASN A 270 -18.99 -9.08 -2.10
CA ASN A 270 -18.03 -10.16 -1.96
C ASN A 270 -17.13 -10.30 -3.19
N ALA A 271 -17.68 -10.09 -4.40
CA ALA A 271 -16.89 -10.04 -5.62
C ALA A 271 -15.89 -8.86 -5.62
N ALA A 272 -16.31 -7.69 -5.15
CA ALA A 272 -15.45 -6.52 -4.99
C ALA A 272 -14.31 -6.78 -4.00
N ARG A 273 -14.61 -7.29 -2.80
CA ARG A 273 -13.60 -7.65 -1.79
C ARG A 273 -12.56 -8.66 -2.30
N ARG A 274 -12.97 -9.57 -3.18
CA ARG A 274 -12.09 -10.57 -3.80
C ARG A 274 -11.42 -10.07 -5.09
N GLN A 275 -11.65 -8.82 -5.48
CA GLN A 275 -11.15 -8.23 -6.72
C GLN A 275 -11.49 -9.11 -7.95
N ASN A 276 -12.72 -9.64 -7.97
CA ASN A 276 -13.29 -10.41 -9.08
C ASN A 276 -14.07 -9.52 -10.07
N ILE A 277 -14.27 -8.25 -9.74
CA ILE A 277 -14.93 -7.23 -10.56
C ILE A 277 -14.14 -5.93 -10.44
N SER A 278 -14.33 -5.01 -11.39
CA SER A 278 -13.61 -3.73 -11.42
C SER A 278 -14.10 -2.70 -10.40
N ALA A 279 -14.27 -3.14 -9.16
CA ALA A 279 -14.68 -2.30 -8.05
C ALA A 279 -13.46 -1.88 -7.22
N PHE A 280 -13.54 -0.67 -6.67
CA PHE A 280 -12.49 -0.08 -5.86
C PHE A 280 -13.10 0.82 -4.81
N ARG A 281 -12.33 1.22 -3.79
CA ARG A 281 -12.83 2.13 -2.77
C ARG A 281 -12.25 3.52 -2.92
N GLU A 282 -13.11 4.50 -2.65
CA GLU A 282 -12.72 5.90 -2.47
C GLU A 282 -13.30 6.40 -1.17
N LYS A 283 -12.42 6.93 -0.31
CA LYS A 283 -12.75 7.37 1.05
C LYS A 283 -13.50 6.26 1.82
N GLY A 284 -13.05 5.02 1.65
CA GLY A 284 -13.65 3.83 2.27
C GLY A 284 -15.00 3.36 1.70
N VAL A 285 -15.52 3.98 0.62
CA VAL A 285 -16.79 3.61 -0.03
C VAL A 285 -16.52 2.82 -1.31
N TRP A 286 -17.13 1.63 -1.44
CA TRP A 286 -17.04 0.84 -2.67
C TRP A 286 -17.73 1.53 -3.86
N LYS A 287 -17.01 1.62 -4.97
CA LYS A 287 -17.42 2.22 -6.24
C LYS A 287 -17.04 1.32 -7.42
N ILE A 288 -17.64 1.59 -8.56
CA ILE A 288 -17.44 0.87 -9.83
C ILE A 288 -17.83 1.77 -11.01
N GLY A 289 -17.29 1.51 -12.19
CA GLY A 289 -17.74 2.14 -13.43
C GLY A 289 -19.18 1.70 -13.77
N GLU A 290 -20.06 2.65 -14.08
CA GLU A 290 -21.47 2.41 -14.42
C GLU A 290 -21.63 1.47 -15.64
N SER A 291 -20.71 1.58 -16.59
CA SER A 291 -20.61 0.77 -17.81
C SER A 291 -20.07 -0.64 -17.59
N PHE A 292 -19.54 -0.97 -16.41
CA PHE A 292 -18.99 -2.31 -16.14
C PHE A 292 -20.06 -3.38 -16.35
N GLU A 293 -19.69 -4.45 -17.06
CA GLU A 293 -20.56 -5.59 -17.30
C GLU A 293 -20.26 -6.70 -16.29
N TYR A 294 -21.20 -6.93 -15.37
CA TYR A 294 -21.11 -8.04 -14.43
C TYR A 294 -21.42 -9.36 -15.14
N LYS A 295 -20.37 -10.02 -15.61
CA LYS A 295 -20.43 -11.44 -15.96
C LYS A 295 -20.51 -12.24 -14.66
N GLY A 296 -21.72 -12.43 -14.14
CA GLY A 296 -21.95 -13.26 -12.96
C GLY A 296 -21.46 -14.70 -13.16
N ALA A 297 -21.50 -15.51 -12.10
CA ALA A 297 -21.12 -16.93 -12.13
C ALA A 297 -21.96 -17.83 -13.08
N SER A 298 -22.81 -17.23 -13.93
CA SER A 298 -23.63 -17.87 -14.96
C SER A 298 -22.89 -18.17 -16.27
N GLU A 299 -21.63 -17.74 -16.43
CA GLU A 299 -20.75 -18.16 -17.54
C GLU A 299 -19.74 -19.25 -17.10
N LYS A 300 -20.14 -20.18 -16.24
CA LYS A 300 -19.45 -21.47 -16.15
C LYS A 300 -20.04 -22.42 -17.19
N LEU A 301 -19.29 -22.63 -18.28
CA LEU A 301 -19.40 -23.73 -19.25
C LEU A 301 -20.68 -23.73 -20.12
N LYS A 302 -20.55 -23.16 -21.32
CA LYS A 302 -20.88 -23.92 -22.53
C LYS A 302 -19.57 -24.29 -23.21
#